data_AF-A0A8B8CJ32-F1
#
_entry.id   AF-A0A8B8CJ32-F1
#
_cell.length_a   1.000
_cell.length_b   1.000
_cell.length_c   1.000
_cell.angle_alpha   90.00
_cell.angle_beta   90.00
_cell.angle_gamma   90.00
#
_symmetry.space_group_name_H-M   'P 1'
#
loop_
_entity.id
_entity.type
_entity.pdbx_description
1 polymer ?
#
loop_
_entity_poly.entity_id
_entity_poly.type
_entity_poly.pdbx_seq_one_letter_code
_entity_poly.pdbx_strand_id
1 'polypeptide(L)'
;MEKLWNYMLFVCAILSLLLQKAAGDCQHMDQFYMNHTLWLPDSCTICTCLDPVSVCENVRCLNPNCFYAKGEYLQIPHDGCCPECVGTLAPCLYDSKTIPHHTDWYPEPCSHCTCWNGEVTCSAVACPRQTCKPGTVPQALPGQCCPQCIASGSPCKVDGVDYDDGQEWSPLPCTKCVCQDGASYCYPIQCSPLVCPPGQEMERRDDTCCPVCKSQMCSDNSRQYQNNESWQKDDCTFCTCLQGEVVCRRRECVDPKELSVERVRKRPKDQGTAALSVSADKHLVTLRYQCVSMVMSGTLQPVNSVCVKTDKLPVTQPHVNLSFVNCMKPKYT
;
A
#
# COMPACT_ATOMS: atom_id res chain seq x y z
N MET A 1 23.99 63.44 3.17
CA MET A 1 24.09 62.50 4.31
C MET A 1 23.01 62.80 5.35
N GLU A 2 22.96 64.02 5.92
CA GLU A 2 21.97 64.39 6.96
C GLU A 2 20.50 64.30 6.54
N LYS A 3 20.16 64.70 5.30
CA LYS A 3 18.77 64.63 4.81
C LYS A 3 18.24 63.19 4.67
N LEU A 4 19.11 62.24 4.33
CA LEU A 4 18.78 60.82 4.25
C LEU A 4 18.60 60.22 5.65
N TRP A 5 19.41 60.66 6.61
CA TRP A 5 19.29 60.20 7.99
C TRP A 5 18.01 60.69 8.67
N ASN A 6 17.66 61.97 8.50
CA ASN A 6 16.38 62.49 8.99
C ASN A 6 15.17 61.83 8.32
N TYR A 7 15.25 61.51 7.03
CA TYR A 7 14.21 60.77 6.34
C TYR A 7 14.07 59.34 6.90
N MET A 8 15.17 58.63 7.13
CA MET A 8 15.14 57.30 7.74
C MET A 8 14.60 57.33 9.17
N LEU A 9 14.90 58.36 9.97
CA LEU A 9 14.32 58.55 11.30
C LEU A 9 12.81 58.82 11.22
N PHE A 10 12.36 59.62 10.26
CA PHE A 10 10.94 59.88 10.03
C PHE A 10 10.21 58.61 9.60
N VAL A 11 10.79 57.84 8.69
CA VAL A 11 10.25 56.55 8.24
C VAL A 11 10.23 55.55 9.39
N CYS A 12 11.27 55.46 10.23
CA CYS A 12 11.28 54.65 11.45
C CYS A 12 10.25 55.10 12.49
N ALA A 13 10.03 56.40 12.68
CA ALA A 13 9.03 56.92 13.60
C ALA A 13 7.61 56.61 13.11
N ILE A 14 7.37 56.74 11.79
CA ILE A 14 6.10 56.37 11.17
C ILE A 14 5.90 54.85 11.20
N LEU A 15 6.93 54.04 10.94
CA LEU A 15 6.90 52.58 11.13
C LEU A 15 6.63 52.21 12.60
N SER A 16 7.24 52.90 13.56
CA SER A 16 7.02 52.70 15.00
C SER A 16 5.61 53.11 15.44
N LEU A 17 5.05 54.16 14.85
CA LEU A 17 3.66 54.60 15.07
C LEU A 17 2.66 53.63 14.42
N LEU A 18 2.98 53.06 13.26
CA LEU A 18 2.21 51.99 12.62
C LEU A 18 2.34 50.65 13.36
N LEU A 19 3.39 50.47 14.17
CA LEU A 19 3.66 49.28 15.01
C LEU A 19 3.07 49.37 16.42
N GLN A 20 2.33 50.43 16.78
CA GLN A 20 1.49 50.43 17.98
C GLN A 20 0.27 49.52 17.77
N LYS A 21 0.55 48.21 17.67
CA LYS A 21 -0.45 47.17 17.90
C LYS A 21 -0.98 47.37 19.32
N ALA A 22 -2.31 47.41 19.45
CA ALA A 22 -2.99 47.46 20.73
C ALA A 22 -2.34 46.46 21.70
N ALA A 23 -1.79 46.93 22.81
CA ALA A 23 -1.19 46.08 23.82
C ALA A 23 -2.31 45.55 24.74
N GLY A 24 -2.33 44.26 24.99
CA GLY A 24 -3.21 43.59 25.95
C GLY A 24 -2.60 42.28 26.41
N ASP A 25 -3.05 41.78 27.55
CA ASP A 25 -2.48 40.61 28.22
C ASP A 25 -2.81 39.29 27.50
N CYS A 26 -3.99 39.21 26.87
CA CYS A 26 -4.39 38.06 26.05
C CYS A 26 -4.66 38.48 24.60
N GLN A 27 -4.36 37.59 23.65
CA GLN A 27 -4.66 37.77 22.23
C GLN A 27 -5.65 36.69 21.73
N HIS A 28 -6.70 37.10 21.03
CA HIS A 28 -7.65 36.20 20.37
C HIS A 28 -8.12 36.78 19.03
N MET A 29 -7.96 36.03 17.93
CA MET A 29 -8.33 36.42 16.56
C MET A 29 -7.94 37.86 16.20
N ASP A 30 -6.66 38.21 16.42
CA ASP A 30 -6.08 39.55 16.16
C ASP A 30 -6.62 40.72 17.00
N GLN A 31 -7.43 40.43 18.03
CA GLN A 31 -7.83 41.38 19.07
C GLN A 31 -7.07 41.13 20.36
N PHE A 32 -6.82 42.20 21.11
CA PHE A 32 -6.09 42.19 22.37
C PHE A 32 -7.03 42.53 23.52
N TYR A 33 -6.99 41.71 24.57
CA TYR A 33 -7.85 41.80 25.72
C TYR A 33 -7.01 42.05 26.98
N MET A 34 -7.47 42.96 27.83
CA MET A 34 -6.84 43.23 29.13
C MET A 34 -7.17 42.10 30.12
N ASN A 35 -6.34 41.93 31.13
CA ASN A 35 -6.58 40.97 32.20
C ASN A 35 -7.97 41.15 32.83
N HIS A 36 -8.63 40.04 33.11
CA HIS A 36 -10.02 39.91 33.57
C HIS A 36 -11.10 40.39 32.59
N THR A 37 -10.75 40.70 31.33
CA THR A 37 -11.76 41.02 30.32
C THR A 37 -12.51 39.76 29.91
N LEU A 38 -13.83 39.87 29.84
CA LEU A 38 -14.73 38.85 29.32
C LEU A 38 -15.20 39.21 27.92
N TRP A 39 -15.13 38.26 26.99
CA TRP A 39 -15.65 38.43 25.62
C TRP A 39 -16.33 37.17 25.11
N LEU A 40 -17.18 37.35 24.11
CA LEU A 40 -17.88 36.28 23.43
C LEU A 40 -17.37 36.23 21.98
N PRO A 41 -16.52 35.27 21.60
CA PRO A 41 -16.06 35.15 20.22
C PRO A 41 -17.16 34.67 19.27
N ASP A 42 -18.16 33.96 19.79
CA ASP A 42 -19.40 33.56 19.11
C ASP A 42 -20.56 33.52 20.12
N SER A 43 -21.77 33.14 19.69
CA SER A 43 -22.94 33.08 20.57
C SER A 43 -22.81 32.03 21.69
N CYS A 44 -21.97 31.01 21.53
CA CYS A 44 -21.89 29.82 22.38
C CYS A 44 -20.62 29.71 23.23
N THR A 45 -19.72 30.68 23.15
CA THR A 45 -18.44 30.64 23.84
C THR A 45 -18.28 31.88 24.69
N ILE A 46 -17.85 31.69 25.94
CA ILE A 46 -17.48 32.79 26.83
C ILE A 46 -16.01 32.64 27.19
N CYS A 47 -15.23 33.68 26.92
CA CYS A 47 -13.81 33.70 27.18
C CYS A 47 -13.46 34.77 28.20
N THR A 48 -12.53 34.46 29.10
CA THR A 48 -11.96 35.38 30.07
C THR A 48 -10.44 35.44 29.89
N CYS A 49 -9.87 36.63 29.93
CA CYS A 49 -8.42 36.81 29.92
C CYS A 49 -7.90 36.68 31.35
N LEU A 50 -7.05 35.70 31.60
CA LEU A 50 -6.30 35.54 32.84
C LEU A 50 -4.82 35.59 32.48
N ASP A 51 -4.24 36.79 32.51
CA ASP A 51 -2.87 37.09 32.03
C ASP A 51 -1.88 35.91 32.23
N PRO A 52 -1.28 35.34 31.17
CA PRO A 52 -1.40 35.64 29.72
C PRO A 52 -2.36 34.68 28.96
N VAL A 53 -3.21 33.95 29.68
CA VAL A 53 -4.00 32.83 29.18
C VAL A 53 -5.44 33.24 28.92
N SER A 54 -5.93 32.98 27.70
CA SER A 54 -7.36 33.01 27.40
C SER A 54 -8.03 31.71 27.87
N VAL A 55 -8.95 31.83 28.82
CA VAL A 55 -9.75 30.70 29.30
C VAL A 55 -11.15 30.81 28.72
N CYS A 56 -11.49 29.88 27.83
CA CYS A 56 -12.79 29.85 27.16
C CYS A 56 -13.61 28.65 27.61
N GLU A 57 -14.89 28.89 27.86
CA GLU A 57 -15.87 27.87 28.22
C GLU A 57 -17.05 27.91 27.27
N ASN A 58 -17.60 26.75 26.94
CA ASN A 58 -18.81 26.65 26.16
C ASN A 58 -20.02 26.91 27.06
N VAL A 59 -20.96 27.70 26.55
CA VAL A 59 -22.27 27.93 27.17
C VAL A 59 -22.99 26.59 27.33
N ARG A 60 -23.46 26.31 28.54
CA ARG A 60 -24.24 25.10 28.85
C ARG A 60 -25.72 25.45 28.85
N CYS A 61 -26.44 24.99 27.85
CA CYS A 61 -27.86 25.23 27.74
C CYS A 61 -28.67 24.26 28.61
N LEU A 62 -29.73 24.80 29.23
CA LEU A 62 -30.73 24.00 29.92
C LEU A 62 -31.88 23.71 28.96
N ASN A 63 -32.59 22.60 29.19
CA ASN A 63 -33.81 22.30 28.46
C ASN A 63 -34.92 23.28 28.90
N PRO A 64 -35.51 24.10 27.99
CA PRO A 64 -36.53 25.08 28.35
C PRO A 64 -37.90 24.45 28.69
N ASN A 65 -38.05 23.11 28.60
CA ASN A 65 -39.28 22.37 28.90
C ASN A 65 -40.49 22.78 28.05
N CYS A 66 -40.33 22.77 26.71
CA CYS A 66 -41.40 23.13 25.79
C CYS A 66 -42.63 22.22 25.93
N PHE A 67 -43.80 22.83 25.75
CA PHE A 67 -45.09 22.15 25.73
C PHE A 67 -45.41 21.62 24.31
N TYR A 68 -44.69 20.57 23.89
CA TYR A 68 -44.81 19.98 22.56
C TYR A 68 -46.25 19.58 22.17
N ALA A 69 -47.06 19.15 23.15
CA ALA A 69 -48.45 18.79 22.93
C ALA A 69 -49.36 19.97 22.51
N LYS A 70 -48.92 21.22 22.71
CA LYS A 70 -49.61 22.45 22.24
C LYS A 70 -48.98 23.02 20.97
N GLY A 71 -48.05 22.30 20.34
CA GLY A 71 -47.39 22.75 19.12
C GLY A 71 -46.19 23.66 19.34
N GLU A 72 -45.62 23.69 20.56
CA GLU A 72 -44.31 24.29 20.78
C GLU A 72 -43.21 23.38 20.24
N TYR A 73 -42.15 24.00 19.73
CA TYR A 73 -40.95 23.30 19.27
C TYR A 73 -39.70 24.07 19.69
N LEU A 74 -38.58 23.37 19.75
CA LEU A 74 -37.27 23.97 20.06
C LEU A 74 -36.74 24.68 18.82
N GLN A 75 -36.35 25.93 18.98
CA GLN A 75 -35.67 26.70 17.95
C GLN A 75 -34.47 27.42 18.55
N ILE A 76 -33.31 27.30 17.91
CA ILE A 76 -32.15 28.12 18.26
C ILE A 76 -32.29 29.45 17.49
N PRO A 77 -32.32 30.61 18.17
CA PRO A 77 -32.34 31.90 17.50
C PRO A 77 -31.11 32.07 16.60
N HIS A 78 -31.25 32.80 15.49
CA HIS A 78 -30.18 32.98 14.50
C HIS A 78 -28.86 33.46 15.12
N ASP A 79 -28.94 34.34 16.12
CA ASP A 79 -27.79 34.90 16.83
C ASP A 79 -27.70 34.40 18.30
N GLY A 80 -28.44 33.33 18.61
CA GLY A 80 -28.48 32.71 19.94
C GLY A 80 -27.55 31.49 20.03
N CYS A 81 -27.37 31.00 21.25
CA CYS A 81 -26.73 29.70 21.48
C CYS A 81 -27.71 28.65 21.98
N CYS A 82 -28.59 29.05 22.91
CA CYS A 82 -29.50 28.13 23.55
C CYS A 82 -30.85 28.07 22.84
N PRO A 83 -31.48 26.88 22.82
CA PRO A 83 -32.79 26.72 22.21
C PRO A 83 -33.87 27.36 23.09
N GLU A 84 -34.86 27.94 22.43
CA GLU A 84 -36.05 28.52 23.03
C GLU A 84 -37.31 27.79 22.54
N CYS A 85 -38.41 27.91 23.28
CA CYS A 85 -39.71 27.37 22.87
C CYS A 85 -40.45 28.38 22.01
N VAL A 86 -40.77 28.00 20.77
CA VAL A 86 -41.55 28.80 19.82
C VAL A 86 -42.80 28.01 19.43
N GLY A 87 -43.94 28.66 19.17
CA GLY A 87 -45.21 27.95 18.94
C GLY A 87 -46.24 28.67 18.07
N THR A 88 -46.44 28.17 16.85
CA THR A 88 -47.56 28.52 15.95
C THR A 88 -48.05 27.33 15.09
N LEU A 89 -47.42 26.16 15.22
CA LEU A 89 -47.63 25.02 14.31
C LEU A 89 -48.55 23.99 14.95
N ALA A 90 -49.52 23.50 14.18
CA ALA A 90 -50.53 22.60 14.69
C ALA A 90 -49.95 21.19 14.97
N PRO A 91 -50.30 20.55 16.10
CA PRO A 91 -50.03 19.13 16.29
C PRO A 91 -50.95 18.30 15.38
N CYS A 92 -50.54 17.05 15.10
CA CYS A 92 -51.32 16.14 14.26
C CYS A 92 -52.23 15.23 15.10
N LEU A 93 -53.34 14.79 14.53
CA LEU A 93 -54.20 13.77 15.11
C LEU A 93 -53.99 12.44 14.38
N TYR A 94 -53.51 11.42 15.09
CA TYR A 94 -53.29 10.09 14.55
C TYR A 94 -53.79 9.04 15.54
N ASP A 95 -54.68 8.13 15.10
CA ASP A 95 -55.27 7.08 15.95
C ASP A 95 -55.79 7.60 17.31
N SER A 96 -56.56 8.69 17.28
CA SER A 96 -57.08 9.38 18.48
C SER A 96 -56.02 9.94 19.44
N LYS A 97 -54.75 10.00 19.03
CA LYS A 97 -53.63 10.58 19.81
C LYS A 97 -53.14 11.86 19.15
N THR A 98 -52.80 12.84 20.00
CA THR A 98 -52.16 14.08 19.56
C THR A 98 -50.66 13.85 19.44
N ILE A 99 -50.15 13.94 18.21
CA ILE A 99 -48.74 13.79 17.89
C ILE A 99 -48.13 15.20 17.74
N PRO A 100 -47.02 15.51 18.45
CA PRO A 100 -46.38 16.81 18.32
C PRO A 100 -45.86 17.07 16.91
N HIS A 101 -45.74 18.35 16.57
CA HIS A 101 -45.09 18.76 15.32
C HIS A 101 -43.62 18.31 15.30
N HIS A 102 -43.08 18.05 14.09
CA HIS A 102 -41.73 17.53 13.85
C HIS A 102 -41.47 16.14 14.45
N THR A 103 -42.50 15.39 14.79
CA THR A 103 -42.35 14.01 15.28
C THR A 103 -42.42 13.02 14.12
N ASP A 104 -41.44 12.13 14.05
CA ASP A 104 -41.48 10.90 13.26
C ASP A 104 -41.90 9.70 14.12
N TRP A 105 -42.64 8.76 13.54
CA TRP A 105 -43.01 7.50 14.19
C TRP A 105 -43.26 6.36 13.20
N TYR A 106 -43.28 5.15 13.75
CA TYR A 106 -43.45 3.92 12.98
C TYR A 106 -44.68 3.15 13.50
N PRO A 107 -45.89 3.39 12.96
CA PRO A 107 -47.10 2.71 13.44
C PRO A 107 -47.09 1.21 13.13
N GLU A 108 -46.38 0.82 12.07
CA GLU A 108 -46.09 -0.56 11.68
C GLU A 108 -44.60 -0.64 11.32
N PRO A 109 -43.97 -1.83 11.36
CA PRO A 109 -42.54 -1.97 11.09
C PRO A 109 -42.11 -1.28 9.78
N CYS A 110 -42.90 -1.44 8.71
CA CYS A 110 -42.61 -0.87 7.39
C CYS A 110 -43.35 0.43 7.06
N SER A 111 -43.92 1.12 8.05
CA SER A 111 -44.56 2.41 7.82
C SER A 111 -43.81 3.47 8.59
N HIS A 112 -43.40 4.53 7.92
CA HIS A 112 -42.79 5.71 8.53
C HIS A 112 -43.74 6.89 8.33
N CYS A 113 -44.15 7.52 9.42
CA CYS A 113 -45.06 8.66 9.40
C CYS A 113 -44.39 9.89 10.02
N THR A 114 -44.71 11.06 9.50
CA THR A 114 -44.23 12.34 10.01
C THR A 114 -45.38 13.32 10.22
N CYS A 115 -45.28 14.13 11.27
CA CYS A 115 -46.24 15.17 11.58
C CYS A 115 -45.71 16.55 11.17
N TRP A 116 -46.35 17.16 10.18
CA TRP A 116 -46.01 18.48 9.69
C TRP A 116 -47.22 19.41 9.76
N ASN A 117 -47.23 20.34 10.73
CA ASN A 117 -48.25 21.38 10.88
C ASN A 117 -49.69 20.87 10.75
N GLY A 118 -50.05 19.84 11.52
CA GLY A 118 -51.38 19.22 11.51
C GLY A 118 -51.59 18.15 10.44
N GLU A 119 -50.68 18.00 9.49
CA GLU A 119 -50.74 16.99 8.44
C GLU A 119 -49.86 15.79 8.76
N VAL A 120 -50.44 14.59 8.63
CA VAL A 120 -49.72 13.31 8.77
C VAL A 120 -49.36 12.80 7.39
N THR A 121 -48.07 12.65 7.11
CA THR A 121 -47.59 11.98 5.89
C THR A 121 -46.98 10.64 6.25
N CYS A 122 -47.51 9.55 5.70
CA CYS A 122 -46.97 8.21 5.89
C CYS A 122 -46.43 7.65 4.57
N SER A 123 -45.29 6.97 4.64
CA SER A 123 -44.67 6.30 3.51
C SER A 123 -44.16 4.91 3.91
N ALA A 124 -44.11 4.01 2.92
CA ALA A 124 -43.52 2.69 3.10
C ALA A 124 -42.00 2.80 3.24
N VAL A 125 -41.43 2.15 4.26
CA VAL A 125 -39.99 2.05 4.45
C VAL A 125 -39.39 1.22 3.32
N ALA A 126 -38.49 1.82 2.55
CA ALA A 126 -37.78 1.13 1.48
C ALA A 126 -36.60 0.33 2.05
N CYS A 127 -36.59 -0.98 1.79
CA CYS A 127 -35.50 -1.83 2.25
C CYS A 127 -34.33 -1.82 1.25
N PRO A 128 -33.08 -1.82 1.75
CA PRO A 128 -31.91 -1.95 0.90
C PRO A 128 -31.94 -3.30 0.18
N ARG A 129 -31.52 -3.30 -1.10
CA ARG A 129 -31.26 -4.56 -1.82
C ARG A 129 -30.05 -5.22 -1.18
N GLN A 130 -30.25 -6.41 -0.63
CA GLN A 130 -29.18 -7.18 0.00
C GLN A 130 -28.98 -8.51 -0.75
N THR A 131 -27.71 -8.89 -0.89
CA THR A 131 -27.30 -10.20 -1.38
C THR A 131 -26.76 -10.98 -0.20
N CYS A 132 -27.43 -12.07 0.16
CA CYS A 132 -27.02 -12.93 1.26
C CYS A 132 -25.80 -13.78 0.86
N LYS A 133 -24.98 -14.13 1.85
CA LYS A 133 -23.86 -15.05 1.64
C LYS A 133 -24.40 -16.44 1.29
N PRO A 134 -23.65 -17.27 0.55
CA PRO A 134 -23.99 -18.69 0.41
C PRO A 134 -24.30 -19.30 1.78
N GLY A 135 -25.38 -20.09 1.87
CA GLY A 135 -25.85 -20.61 3.16
C GLY A 135 -26.87 -19.79 3.92
N THR A 136 -27.14 -18.58 3.43
CA THR A 136 -28.10 -17.69 4.06
C THR A 136 -29.13 -17.18 3.07
N VAL A 137 -30.36 -17.01 3.53
CA VAL A 137 -31.49 -16.52 2.75
C VAL A 137 -32.11 -15.29 3.40
N PRO A 138 -32.57 -14.31 2.61
CA PRO A 138 -33.26 -13.15 3.16
C PRO A 138 -34.62 -13.58 3.70
N GLN A 139 -34.85 -13.39 4.99
CA GLN A 139 -36.14 -13.65 5.63
C GLN A 139 -36.62 -12.42 6.40
N ALA A 140 -37.90 -12.06 6.20
CA ALA A 140 -38.57 -11.07 7.02
C ALA A 140 -38.90 -11.68 8.39
N LEU A 141 -38.30 -11.12 9.44
CA LEU A 141 -38.54 -11.58 10.81
C LEU A 141 -39.74 -10.85 11.42
N PRO A 142 -40.50 -11.49 12.33
CA PRO A 142 -41.62 -10.84 13.01
C PRO A 142 -41.20 -9.53 13.69
N GLY A 143 -41.95 -8.46 13.44
CA GLY A 143 -41.69 -7.14 14.02
C GLY A 143 -40.57 -6.33 13.34
N GLN A 144 -39.90 -6.88 12.31
CA GLN A 144 -38.92 -6.14 11.52
C GLN A 144 -39.50 -5.74 10.17
N CYS A 145 -39.11 -4.57 9.66
CA CYS A 145 -39.49 -4.19 8.30
C CYS A 145 -38.68 -4.93 7.25
N CYS A 146 -37.35 -4.83 7.37
CA CYS A 146 -36.46 -5.30 6.34
C CYS A 146 -36.01 -6.73 6.63
N PRO A 147 -35.89 -7.56 5.58
CA PRO A 147 -35.42 -8.92 5.76
C PRO A 147 -33.99 -8.93 6.31
N GLN A 148 -33.61 -10.02 6.98
CA GLN A 148 -32.24 -10.30 7.39
C GLN A 148 -31.78 -11.61 6.77
N CYS A 149 -30.48 -11.74 6.50
CA CYS A 149 -29.92 -12.99 6.02
C CYS A 149 -29.81 -13.98 7.19
N ILE A 150 -30.61 -15.04 7.15
CA ILE A 150 -30.61 -16.12 8.14
C ILE A 150 -30.08 -17.42 7.51
N ALA A 151 -29.57 -18.34 8.32
CA ALA A 151 -29.14 -19.65 7.84
C ALA A 151 -30.29 -20.42 7.18
N SER A 152 -30.06 -20.99 5.99
CA SER A 152 -31.07 -21.75 5.24
C SER A 152 -31.12 -23.24 5.56
N GLY A 153 -30.12 -23.78 6.26
CA GLY A 153 -29.99 -25.21 6.53
C GLY A 153 -29.18 -25.51 7.78
N SER A 154 -29.01 -26.78 8.07
CA SER A 154 -28.22 -27.24 9.22
C SER A 154 -26.73 -27.04 8.98
N PRO A 155 -25.95 -26.57 9.97
CA PRO A 155 -24.50 -26.48 9.84
C PRO A 155 -23.88 -27.89 9.82
N CYS A 156 -22.78 -28.04 9.10
CA CYS A 156 -21.96 -29.25 9.10
C CYS A 156 -20.91 -29.17 10.19
N LYS A 157 -20.64 -30.28 10.89
CA LYS A 157 -19.56 -30.34 11.88
C LYS A 157 -18.50 -31.32 11.45
N VAL A 158 -17.33 -30.82 11.08
CA VAL A 158 -16.19 -31.62 10.59
C VAL A 158 -14.99 -31.34 11.48
N ASP A 159 -14.43 -32.39 12.09
CA ASP A 159 -13.26 -32.32 13.00
C ASP A 159 -13.38 -31.26 14.11
N GLY A 160 -14.60 -31.03 14.59
CA GLY A 160 -14.90 -30.05 15.64
C GLY A 160 -15.07 -28.61 15.17
N VAL A 161 -14.96 -28.35 13.86
CA VAL A 161 -15.23 -27.06 13.21
C VAL A 161 -16.64 -27.08 12.63
N ASP A 162 -17.42 -26.04 12.93
CA ASP A 162 -18.74 -25.84 12.36
C ASP A 162 -18.62 -25.05 11.04
N TYR A 163 -19.28 -25.54 10.00
CA TYR A 163 -19.38 -24.94 8.69
C TYR A 163 -20.86 -24.62 8.42
N ASP A 164 -21.15 -23.37 8.07
CA ASP A 164 -22.51 -22.97 7.70
C ASP A 164 -22.98 -23.75 6.47
N ASP A 165 -24.29 -23.94 6.34
CA ASP A 165 -24.89 -24.47 5.10
C ASP A 165 -24.34 -23.71 3.89
N GLY A 166 -24.11 -24.36 2.74
CA GLY A 166 -23.53 -23.72 1.55
C GLY A 166 -22.07 -23.22 1.68
N GLN A 167 -21.44 -23.30 2.85
CA GLN A 167 -20.04 -22.90 3.03
C GLN A 167 -19.12 -23.89 2.29
N GLU A 168 -18.14 -23.35 1.58
CA GLU A 168 -17.10 -24.13 0.92
C GLU A 168 -15.79 -24.10 1.70
N TRP A 169 -15.07 -25.23 1.75
CA TRP A 169 -13.73 -25.32 2.31
C TRP A 169 -12.87 -26.33 1.56
N SER A 170 -11.55 -26.25 1.75
CA SER A 170 -10.59 -27.17 1.14
C SER A 170 -9.75 -27.84 2.23
N PRO A 171 -10.10 -29.05 2.69
CA PRO A 171 -9.34 -29.74 3.72
C PRO A 171 -7.95 -30.20 3.23
N LEU A 172 -7.80 -30.37 1.91
CA LEU A 172 -6.56 -30.70 1.23
C LEU A 172 -6.42 -29.81 -0.01
N PRO A 173 -5.20 -29.55 -0.53
CA PRO A 173 -4.99 -28.67 -1.68
C PRO A 173 -5.92 -28.97 -2.85
N CYS A 174 -6.10 -30.25 -3.20
CA CYS A 174 -6.92 -30.72 -4.31
C CYS A 174 -8.33 -31.23 -3.94
N THR A 175 -8.80 -30.98 -2.71
CA THR A 175 -10.16 -31.37 -2.30
C THR A 175 -10.96 -30.12 -2.02
N LYS A 176 -12.14 -30.02 -2.61
CA LYS A 176 -13.11 -28.99 -2.30
C LYS A 176 -14.33 -29.65 -1.68
N CYS A 177 -14.81 -29.10 -0.57
CA CYS A 177 -15.98 -29.56 0.14
C CYS A 177 -16.99 -28.42 0.22
N VAL A 178 -18.27 -28.78 0.28
CA VAL A 178 -19.38 -27.87 0.53
C VAL A 178 -20.30 -28.48 1.58
N CYS A 179 -20.80 -27.66 2.50
CA CYS A 179 -21.84 -28.07 3.43
C CYS A 179 -23.18 -27.96 2.74
N GLN A 180 -24.01 -28.99 2.82
CA GLN A 180 -25.37 -28.94 2.32
C GLN A 180 -26.27 -29.67 3.31
N ASP A 181 -27.03 -28.88 4.06
CA ASP A 181 -27.96 -29.28 5.11
C ASP A 181 -27.41 -30.32 6.09
N GLY A 182 -26.32 -29.94 6.78
CA GLY A 182 -25.67 -30.76 7.79
C GLY A 182 -24.80 -31.89 7.26
N ALA A 183 -24.79 -32.13 5.95
CA ALA A 183 -23.92 -33.11 5.31
C ALA A 183 -22.81 -32.43 4.47
N SER A 184 -21.57 -32.88 4.65
CA SER A 184 -20.43 -32.41 3.85
C SER A 184 -20.29 -33.20 2.56
N TYR A 185 -20.24 -32.51 1.41
CA TYR A 185 -20.01 -33.10 0.10
C TYR A 185 -18.65 -32.66 -0.43
N CYS A 186 -17.71 -33.60 -0.54
CA CYS A 186 -16.34 -33.35 -0.98
C CYS A 186 -16.08 -33.94 -2.37
N TYR A 187 -15.37 -33.19 -3.19
CA TYR A 187 -15.01 -33.60 -4.55
C TYR A 187 -13.59 -33.13 -4.92
N PRO A 188 -12.90 -33.87 -5.81
CA PRO A 188 -11.57 -33.49 -6.25
C PRO A 188 -11.63 -32.26 -7.17
N ILE A 189 -10.71 -31.33 -6.98
CA ILE A 189 -10.52 -30.18 -7.88
C ILE A 189 -9.94 -30.69 -9.21
N GLN A 190 -10.56 -30.30 -10.32
CA GLN A 190 -10.06 -30.57 -11.67
C GLN A 190 -9.35 -29.34 -12.21
N CYS A 191 -8.06 -29.49 -12.54
CA CYS A 191 -7.26 -28.40 -13.09
C CYS A 191 -7.48 -28.27 -14.60
N SER A 192 -7.68 -27.04 -15.06
CA SER A 192 -7.69 -26.74 -16.49
C SER A 192 -6.30 -26.98 -17.11
N PRO A 193 -6.21 -27.42 -18.37
CA PRO A 193 -4.95 -27.52 -19.09
C PRO A 193 -4.22 -26.17 -19.09
N LEU A 194 -2.95 -26.16 -18.65
CA LEU A 194 -2.12 -24.97 -18.55
C LEU A 194 -0.95 -25.05 -19.53
N VAL A 195 -0.77 -24.02 -20.34
CA VAL A 195 0.39 -23.82 -21.21
C VAL A 195 1.08 -22.53 -20.80
N CYS A 196 2.35 -22.61 -20.41
CA CYS A 196 3.09 -21.45 -19.94
C CYS A 196 3.64 -20.60 -21.11
N PRO A 197 3.60 -19.26 -21.00
CA PRO A 197 4.23 -18.37 -21.96
C PRO A 197 5.75 -18.60 -22.07
N PRO A 198 6.39 -18.21 -23.20
CA PRO A 198 7.84 -18.28 -23.33
C PRO A 198 8.56 -17.54 -22.17
N GLY A 199 9.56 -18.19 -21.58
CA GLY A 199 10.31 -17.65 -20.43
C GLY A 199 9.67 -17.94 -19.05
N GLN A 200 8.56 -18.67 -19.01
CA GLN A 200 7.97 -19.21 -17.78
C GLN A 200 7.99 -20.74 -17.81
N GLU A 201 8.13 -21.34 -16.64
CA GLU A 201 8.12 -22.80 -16.47
C GLU A 201 6.96 -23.20 -15.57
N MET A 202 6.42 -24.40 -15.78
CA MET A 202 5.36 -24.94 -14.93
C MET A 202 5.94 -25.30 -13.56
N GLU A 203 5.38 -24.73 -12.50
CA GLU A 203 5.72 -25.05 -11.12
C GLU A 203 4.51 -25.70 -10.45
N ARG A 204 4.75 -26.85 -9.80
CA ARG A 204 3.78 -27.47 -8.89
C ARG A 204 4.23 -27.18 -7.46
N ARG A 205 3.31 -26.67 -6.63
CA ARG A 205 3.56 -26.37 -5.22
C ARG A 205 2.70 -27.28 -4.35
N ASP A 206 3.20 -27.60 -3.16
CA ASP A 206 2.54 -28.52 -2.23
C ASP A 206 1.27 -27.91 -1.59
N ASP A 207 1.17 -26.59 -1.56
CA ASP A 207 0.07 -25.81 -0.97
C ASP A 207 -1.07 -25.51 -1.96
N THR A 208 -0.88 -25.79 -3.25
CA THR A 208 -1.85 -25.49 -4.31
C THR A 208 -2.20 -26.74 -5.12
N CYS A 209 -3.47 -26.94 -5.46
CA CYS A 209 -3.83 -28.09 -6.30
C CYS A 209 -3.24 -28.01 -7.71
N CYS A 210 -3.43 -26.86 -8.35
CA CYS A 210 -3.17 -26.70 -9.77
C CYS A 210 -1.81 -26.08 -10.00
N PRO A 211 -1.07 -26.54 -11.02
CA PRO A 211 0.22 -25.95 -11.36
C PRO A 211 0.05 -24.49 -11.79
N VAL A 212 1.09 -23.70 -11.57
CA VAL A 212 1.14 -22.28 -11.97
C VAL A 212 2.37 -22.03 -12.83
N CYS A 213 2.34 -20.99 -13.65
CA CYS A 213 3.52 -20.60 -14.41
C CYS A 213 4.40 -19.68 -13.57
N LYS A 214 5.67 -20.06 -13.41
CA LYS A 214 6.68 -19.29 -12.70
C LYS A 214 7.66 -18.68 -13.68
N SER A 215 7.84 -17.36 -13.58
CA SER A 215 8.86 -16.63 -14.34
C SER A 215 10.26 -17.16 -14.03
N GLN A 216 11.03 -17.44 -15.08
CA GLN A 216 12.46 -17.74 -14.96
C GLN A 216 13.32 -16.46 -14.97
N MET A 217 12.70 -15.30 -15.19
CA MET A 217 13.34 -14.00 -15.16
C MET A 217 13.34 -13.43 -13.75
N CYS A 218 14.46 -12.83 -13.35
CA CYS A 218 14.62 -12.19 -12.06
C CYS A 218 14.36 -10.69 -12.17
N SER A 219 13.96 -10.05 -11.06
CA SER A 219 13.92 -8.60 -10.96
C SER A 219 14.78 -8.10 -9.81
N ASP A 220 15.69 -7.17 -10.09
CA ASP A 220 16.54 -6.49 -9.10
C ASP A 220 16.62 -5.01 -9.46
N ASN A 221 16.33 -4.12 -8.50
CA ASN A 221 16.29 -2.65 -8.69
C ASN A 221 15.54 -2.19 -9.96
N SER A 222 14.33 -2.74 -10.18
CA SER A 222 13.46 -2.42 -11.32
C SER A 222 14.01 -2.79 -12.70
N ARG A 223 15.11 -3.55 -12.76
CA ARG A 223 15.61 -4.18 -13.98
C ARG A 223 15.21 -5.65 -14.00
N GLN A 224 14.99 -6.18 -15.20
CA GLN A 224 14.73 -7.60 -15.41
C GLN A 224 15.97 -8.27 -15.99
N TYR A 225 16.27 -9.45 -15.48
CA TYR A 225 17.41 -10.26 -15.87
C TYR A 225 16.91 -11.62 -16.36
N GLN A 226 17.44 -12.09 -17.49
CA GLN A 226 17.13 -13.40 -18.02
C GLN A 226 17.75 -14.50 -17.15
N ASN A 227 17.24 -15.72 -17.27
CA ASN A 227 17.82 -16.86 -16.57
C ASN A 227 19.30 -17.05 -16.95
N ASN A 228 20.15 -17.26 -15.94
CA ASN A 228 21.62 -17.31 -15.99
C ASN A 228 22.33 -15.99 -16.32
N GLU A 229 21.61 -14.88 -16.46
CA GLU A 229 22.23 -13.57 -16.64
C GLU A 229 22.92 -13.14 -15.34
N SER A 230 24.12 -12.58 -15.45
CA SER A 230 24.91 -12.09 -14.31
C SER A 230 25.19 -10.60 -14.43
N TRP A 231 25.05 -9.87 -13.34
CA TRP A 231 25.29 -8.43 -13.27
C TRP A 231 26.07 -8.05 -12.01
N GLN A 232 26.76 -6.93 -12.10
CA GLN A 232 27.40 -6.30 -10.95
C GLN A 232 26.39 -5.35 -10.29
N LYS A 233 26.06 -5.60 -9.03
CA LYS A 233 25.09 -4.80 -8.27
C LYS A 233 25.73 -3.57 -7.63
N ASP A 234 26.94 -3.74 -7.13
CA ASP A 234 27.83 -2.69 -6.63
C ASP A 234 29.29 -3.12 -6.85
N ASP A 235 30.26 -2.29 -6.49
CA ASP A 235 31.70 -2.55 -6.73
C ASP A 235 32.18 -3.92 -6.20
N CYS A 236 31.44 -4.50 -5.25
CA CYS A 236 31.83 -5.68 -4.49
C CYS A 236 30.91 -6.88 -4.70
N THR A 237 29.71 -6.66 -5.24
CA THR A 237 28.62 -7.64 -5.25
C THR A 237 28.27 -8.00 -6.68
N PHE A 238 28.39 -9.29 -6.99
CA PHE A 238 28.00 -9.89 -8.26
C PHE A 238 26.78 -10.78 -8.05
N CYS A 239 25.75 -10.55 -8.84
CA CYS A 239 24.50 -11.31 -8.79
C CYS A 239 24.30 -12.09 -10.08
N THR A 240 23.65 -13.24 -9.96
CA THR A 240 23.24 -14.09 -11.09
C THR A 240 21.79 -14.46 -10.90
N CYS A 241 21.00 -14.37 -11.97
CA CYS A 241 19.63 -14.85 -11.99
C CYS A 241 19.64 -16.36 -12.22
N LEU A 242 19.11 -17.14 -11.29
CA LEU A 242 18.97 -18.59 -11.40
C LEU A 242 17.50 -18.96 -11.23
N GLN A 243 16.84 -19.34 -12.32
CA GLN A 243 15.45 -19.81 -12.34
C GLN A 243 14.45 -18.86 -11.67
N GLY A 244 14.62 -17.56 -11.89
CA GLY A 244 13.79 -16.51 -11.28
C GLY A 244 14.25 -16.06 -9.89
N GLU A 245 15.30 -16.64 -9.33
CA GLU A 245 15.90 -16.23 -8.06
C GLU A 245 17.22 -15.46 -8.25
N VAL A 246 17.35 -14.32 -7.57
CA VAL A 246 18.57 -13.49 -7.60
C VAL A 246 19.56 -14.05 -6.58
N VAL A 247 20.64 -14.67 -7.04
CA VAL A 247 21.71 -15.19 -6.19
C VAL A 247 22.93 -14.28 -6.26
N CYS A 248 23.23 -13.57 -5.17
CA CYS A 248 24.35 -12.63 -5.09
C CYS A 248 25.52 -13.19 -4.26
N ARG A 249 26.75 -12.94 -4.72
CA ARG A 249 27.99 -13.15 -3.96
C ARG A 249 28.77 -11.84 -3.84
N ARG A 250 29.16 -11.52 -2.62
CA ARG A 250 30.06 -10.39 -2.32
C ARG A 250 31.50 -10.88 -2.25
N ARG A 251 32.41 -10.17 -2.91
CA ARG A 251 33.87 -10.37 -2.78
C ARG A 251 34.44 -9.38 -1.77
N GLU A 252 35.61 -9.69 -1.22
CA GLU A 252 36.38 -8.77 -0.38
C GLU A 252 36.70 -7.51 -1.17
N CYS A 253 36.34 -6.35 -0.62
CA CYS A 253 36.59 -5.06 -1.19
C CYS A 253 37.49 -4.25 -0.27
N VAL A 254 38.50 -3.63 -0.86
CA VAL A 254 39.36 -2.69 -0.16
C VAL A 254 38.71 -1.31 -0.29
N ASP A 255 38.41 -0.67 0.83
CA ASP A 255 37.97 0.73 0.83
C ASP A 255 39.11 1.59 0.24
N PRO A 256 38.86 2.43 -0.77
CA PRO A 256 39.86 3.34 -1.33
C PRO A 256 40.59 4.21 -0.29
N LYS A 257 40.03 4.38 0.92
CA LYS A 257 40.68 5.10 2.04
C LYS A 257 41.84 4.34 2.69
N GLU A 258 41.97 3.03 2.47
CA GLU A 258 43.05 2.23 3.08
C GLU A 258 44.34 2.23 2.24
N LEU A 259 44.27 2.48 0.92
CA LEU A 259 45.42 2.47 0.02
C LEU A 259 46.35 3.70 0.13
N SER A 260 45.98 4.73 0.91
CA SER A 260 46.79 5.95 1.05
C SER A 260 47.85 5.91 2.17
N VAL A 261 47.86 4.90 3.04
CA VAL A 261 48.67 4.94 4.27
C VAL A 261 50.06 4.29 4.11
N GLU A 262 50.25 3.36 3.17
CA GLU A 262 51.48 2.54 3.14
C GLU A 262 52.62 3.07 2.25
N ARG A 263 52.38 4.10 1.43
CA ARG A 263 53.39 4.56 0.45
C ARG A 263 54.43 5.55 1.00
N VAL A 264 54.46 5.82 2.31
CA VAL A 264 55.43 6.73 2.96
C VAL A 264 56.14 6.09 4.14
N ARG A 265 56.90 5.00 3.96
CA ARG A 265 58.11 4.73 4.76
C ARG A 265 59.24 4.13 3.91
N LYS A 266 60.42 4.69 4.12
CA LYS A 266 61.65 4.66 3.29
C LYS A 266 62.32 3.28 3.24
N ARG A 267 62.98 2.97 2.12
CA ARG A 267 64.03 1.94 2.03
C ARG A 267 65.35 2.44 2.64
N PRO A 268 66.01 1.62 3.47
CA PRO A 268 67.47 1.57 3.53
C PRO A 268 67.99 0.25 2.92
N LYS A 269 69.12 0.36 2.21
CA LYS A 269 69.99 -0.74 1.79
C LYS A 269 70.61 -1.41 3.02
N ASP A 270 70.69 -2.74 3.04
CA ASP A 270 71.96 -3.48 2.94
C ASP A 270 71.80 -4.98 3.26
N GLN A 271 72.54 -5.78 2.49
CA GLN A 271 73.24 -7.02 2.83
C GLN A 271 72.50 -8.16 3.57
N GLY A 272 72.60 -9.37 3.00
CA GLY A 272 72.69 -10.59 3.81
C GLY A 272 71.98 -11.83 3.26
N THR A 273 72.80 -12.73 2.71
CA THR A 273 72.72 -14.21 2.88
C THR A 273 71.44 -14.98 2.50
N ALA A 274 71.61 -15.77 1.43
CA ALA A 274 71.22 -17.16 1.24
C ALA A 274 70.23 -17.81 2.26
N ALA A 275 69.19 -18.48 1.75
CA ALA A 275 69.25 -19.92 1.46
C ALA A 275 67.86 -20.51 1.10
N LEU A 276 67.87 -21.28 0.01
CA LEU A 276 67.11 -22.50 -0.29
C LEU A 276 65.99 -22.93 0.68
N SER A 277 64.79 -23.15 0.12
CA SER A 277 64.28 -24.53 0.06
C SER A 277 63.56 -24.77 -1.26
N VAL A 278 64.02 -25.83 -1.93
CA VAL A 278 63.45 -26.44 -3.15
C VAL A 278 62.84 -27.75 -2.69
N SER A 279 61.61 -28.06 -3.13
CA SER A 279 61.19 -29.39 -3.58
C SER A 279 59.78 -29.27 -4.15
N ALA A 280 59.61 -29.21 -5.47
CA ALA A 280 59.28 -30.33 -6.37
C ALA A 280 57.84 -30.86 -6.11
N ASP A 281 56.92 -30.91 -7.07
CA ASP A 281 57.10 -31.43 -8.43
C ASP A 281 55.97 -30.97 -9.38
N LYS A 282 56.38 -30.62 -10.61
CA LYS A 282 55.82 -31.02 -11.92
C LYS A 282 54.43 -30.57 -12.45
N HIS A 283 54.53 -29.92 -13.62
CA HIS A 283 53.59 -29.85 -14.76
C HIS A 283 52.32 -29.01 -14.54
N LEU A 284 51.90 -28.06 -15.39
CA LEU A 284 51.93 -28.08 -16.85
C LEU A 284 51.66 -26.66 -17.45
N VAL A 285 52.51 -26.29 -18.41
CA VAL A 285 52.30 -25.54 -19.66
C VAL A 285 51.22 -24.44 -19.75
N THR A 286 51.72 -23.21 -19.85
CA THR A 286 51.05 -22.02 -20.40
C THR A 286 50.79 -22.20 -21.90
N LEU A 287 49.52 -22.24 -22.34
CA LEU A 287 49.17 -22.03 -23.75
C LEU A 287 48.82 -20.55 -23.96
N ARG A 288 49.72 -19.83 -24.65
CA ARG A 288 49.47 -18.47 -25.16
C ARG A 288 48.66 -18.59 -26.46
N TYR A 289 47.50 -17.94 -26.53
CA TYR A 289 46.88 -17.58 -27.80
C TYR A 289 46.87 -16.05 -27.92
N GLN A 290 47.59 -15.54 -28.92
CA GLN A 290 47.59 -14.14 -29.34
C GLN A 290 46.47 -13.94 -30.36
N CYS A 291 45.60 -12.95 -30.15
CA CYS A 291 44.79 -12.37 -31.22
C CYS A 291 45.38 -11.01 -31.58
N VAL A 292 45.75 -10.84 -32.85
CA VAL A 292 46.24 -9.57 -33.41
C VAL A 292 45.04 -8.80 -33.94
N SER A 293 44.80 -7.61 -33.41
CA SER A 293 43.82 -6.66 -33.96
C SER A 293 44.38 -6.00 -35.21
N MET A 294 43.71 -6.11 -36.35
CA MET A 294 43.88 -5.18 -37.47
C MET A 294 42.70 -4.21 -37.48
N VAL A 295 43.00 -2.91 -37.34
CA VAL A 295 42.06 -1.82 -37.52
C VAL A 295 42.17 -1.36 -38.97
N MET A 296 41.06 -1.39 -39.72
CA MET A 296 40.92 -0.62 -40.96
C MET A 296 39.59 0.13 -40.91
N SER A 297 39.69 1.46 -41.01
CA SER A 297 38.59 2.39 -41.18
C SER A 297 37.81 2.12 -42.47
N GLY A 298 36.48 2.29 -42.41
CA GLY A 298 35.64 2.46 -43.59
C GLY A 298 34.74 1.26 -43.91
N THR A 299 33.45 1.45 -43.62
CA THR A 299 32.27 0.84 -44.30
C THR A 299 32.15 -0.70 -44.33
N LEU A 300 31.27 -1.20 -43.45
CA LEU A 300 30.36 -2.35 -43.55
C LEU A 300 30.90 -3.68 -44.15
N GLN A 301 31.21 -4.62 -43.26
CA GLN A 301 31.50 -6.04 -43.52
C GLN A 301 30.29 -6.79 -44.13
N PRO A 302 30.51 -7.98 -44.74
CA PRO A 302 30.21 -9.18 -43.97
C PRO A 302 31.19 -10.35 -44.17
N VAL A 303 31.13 -11.27 -43.19
CA VAL A 303 31.20 -12.74 -43.27
C VAL A 303 32.19 -13.39 -42.28
N ASN A 304 31.58 -14.25 -41.47
CA ASN A 304 32.05 -15.21 -40.49
C ASN A 304 33.27 -16.07 -40.87
N SER A 305 34.08 -16.39 -39.85
CA SER A 305 34.75 -17.69 -39.65
C SER A 305 34.96 -17.90 -38.14
N VAL A 306 34.13 -18.71 -37.48
CA VAL A 306 34.24 -20.19 -37.32
C VAL A 306 35.35 -20.58 -36.34
N CYS A 307 34.96 -20.87 -35.09
CA CYS A 307 35.77 -21.61 -34.13
C CYS A 307 35.50 -23.11 -34.31
N VAL A 308 36.55 -23.91 -34.53
CA VAL A 308 36.46 -25.38 -34.49
C VAL A 308 37.06 -25.86 -33.18
N LYS A 309 36.29 -26.73 -32.52
CA LYS A 309 36.66 -27.47 -31.32
C LYS A 309 37.64 -28.58 -31.69
N THR A 310 38.79 -28.63 -31.05
CA THR A 310 39.62 -29.84 -31.00
C THR A 310 39.57 -30.40 -29.59
N ASP A 311 38.74 -31.42 -29.41
CA ASP A 311 38.91 -32.39 -28.33
C ASP A 311 40.19 -33.20 -28.59
N LYS A 312 41.02 -33.40 -27.55
CA LYS A 312 41.87 -34.60 -27.45
C LYS A 312 41.95 -35.10 -26.01
N LEU A 313 41.20 -36.18 -25.79
CA LEU A 313 41.54 -37.31 -24.90
C LEU A 313 42.79 -38.06 -25.42
N PRO A 314 43.43 -38.91 -24.59
CA PRO A 314 44.80 -39.38 -24.78
C PRO A 314 44.98 -40.61 -25.69
N VAL A 315 46.20 -40.63 -26.26
CA VAL A 315 47.01 -41.62 -26.98
C VAL A 315 46.57 -43.10 -27.00
N THR A 316 46.41 -43.64 -28.22
CA THR A 316 47.08 -44.86 -28.74
C THR A 316 47.15 -44.78 -30.29
N GLN A 317 48.29 -45.17 -30.88
CA GLN A 317 48.64 -45.08 -32.33
C GLN A 317 48.01 -46.21 -33.18
N PRO A 318 48.24 -46.29 -34.53
CA PRO A 318 48.38 -45.27 -35.58
C PRO A 318 47.40 -45.50 -36.77
N HIS A 319 47.44 -44.59 -37.76
CA HIS A 319 46.82 -44.58 -39.09
C HIS A 319 45.78 -43.48 -39.33
N VAL A 320 46.06 -42.71 -40.38
CA VAL A 320 45.40 -41.50 -40.86
C VAL A 320 44.30 -41.87 -41.85
N ASN A 321 43.13 -41.23 -41.78
CA ASN A 321 42.53 -40.54 -42.94
C ASN A 321 41.36 -39.62 -42.55
N LEU A 322 41.45 -38.38 -43.03
CA LEU A 322 40.44 -37.32 -42.96
C LEU A 322 39.44 -37.48 -44.12
N SER A 323 38.18 -37.11 -43.89
CA SER A 323 37.24 -36.78 -44.97
C SER A 323 36.51 -35.47 -44.64
N PHE A 324 36.50 -34.57 -45.62
CA PHE A 324 35.90 -33.23 -45.59
C PHE A 324 34.44 -33.26 -46.04
N VAL A 325 33.59 -32.40 -45.47
CA VAL A 325 32.31 -32.01 -46.07
C VAL A 325 32.10 -30.50 -45.92
N ASN A 326 31.84 -29.83 -47.05
CA ASN A 326 31.60 -28.40 -47.23
C ASN A 326 30.13 -28.00 -46.90
N CYS A 327 29.93 -26.78 -46.39
CA CYS A 327 28.60 -26.16 -46.25
C CYS A 327 28.35 -25.09 -47.33
N MET A 328 27.23 -25.20 -48.04
CA MET A 328 26.67 -24.15 -48.91
C MET A 328 25.66 -23.27 -48.14
N LYS A 329 25.61 -21.98 -48.52
CA LYS A 329 24.69 -20.94 -48.03
C LYS A 329 23.29 -21.04 -48.68
N PRO A 330 22.30 -20.33 -48.08
CA PRO A 330 21.41 -19.50 -48.89
C PRO A 330 21.31 -18.04 -48.39
N LYS A 331 20.86 -17.17 -49.30
CA LYS A 331 20.77 -15.70 -49.22
C LYS A 331 19.38 -15.20 -48.81
N TYR A 332 19.39 -14.09 -48.06
CA TYR A 332 18.51 -12.90 -48.04
C TYR A 332 17.09 -12.94 -48.66
N THR A 333 16.11 -12.49 -47.88
CA THR A 333 15.55 -11.12 -47.95
C THR A 333 15.14 -10.68 -46.55
#